data_AF-A0A5E6NLN4-F1
#
_entry.id   AF-A0A5E6NLN4-F1
#
_cell.length_a   1.000
_cell.length_b   1.000
_cell.length_c   1.000
_cell.angle_alpha   90.00
_cell.angle_beta   90.00
_cell.angle_gamma   90.00
#
_symmetry.space_group_name_H-M   'P 1'
#
loop_
_entity.id
_entity.type
_entity.pdbx_description
1 polymer ?
#
loop_
_entity_poly.entity_id
_entity_poly.type
_entity_poly.pdbx_seq_one_letter_code
_entity_poly.pdbx_strand_id
1 'polypeptide(L)'
;MTSNTVFQTLNICLLGYNLAIFFDYDTTMKEPLLHLPKAHGLYHPDNEKENCGVGFIAHIKGKSSHAITTDALEMLTRMDHRGGCGCEANTGDGAGILTNIPHEFFAKEIKKLFNVDVEKGAYSVGNVFLPQDDKQRIHCMSLMEASIINEGQTLIGWRDTPIDTDKADVGNIAKTSQPIIKQLIIAKADDIDTLDFERALFVIRKHVSHNIRTDASLSQALLFYVCSLSTTVIIYKGMLMGSQVLNFYTDLSDPKYSTYLAMVHSRFSTNTFPSWDRAQPCRYMSHNGEINTRQGNFNWMHAREGVLESDLFKEDLAKTLPVIETEVSDSGSFDNVLEFLMMNGRTLQEAVLMMVPEAWQNDANMSDEKKAFYEYFSNVMEPWDGPASIAFTDGRYIGAVLDRNGLRPSRYYLTHDERVIMASEVGVVDVANDNIKTKGRLRPGKMFLVDFEKGELLDDERIKSDFAKQNPYQDWLDEQTIHLSELHCETRHMAFILKR
;
A
#
# COMPACT_ATOMS: atom_id res chain seq x y z
N MET A 1 -66.02 -5.36 8.43
CA MET A 1 -65.33 -6.37 7.61
C MET A 1 -64.75 -5.66 6.41
N THR A 2 -63.42 -5.56 6.32
CA THR A 2 -62.55 -5.37 5.13
C THR A 2 -61.32 -4.54 5.53
N SER A 3 -60.20 -5.22 5.79
CA SER A 3 -58.85 -4.64 5.74
C SER A 3 -57.82 -5.77 5.92
N ASN A 4 -57.66 -6.63 4.91
CA ASN A 4 -56.66 -7.70 4.96
C ASN A 4 -56.13 -8.11 3.57
N THR A 5 -55.89 -7.13 2.69
CA THR A 5 -55.44 -7.39 1.30
C THR A 5 -54.35 -6.46 0.79
N VAL A 6 -53.71 -5.66 1.65
CA VAL A 6 -52.62 -4.75 1.22
C VAL A 6 -51.23 -5.20 1.70
N PHE A 7 -51.12 -6.02 2.73
CA PHE A 7 -49.81 -6.44 3.29
C PHE A 7 -49.23 -7.72 2.70
N GLN A 8 -49.99 -8.51 1.92
CA GLN A 8 -49.45 -9.72 1.27
C GLN A 8 -48.90 -9.49 -0.14
N THR A 9 -49.25 -8.39 -0.80
CA THR A 9 -48.79 -8.09 -2.16
C THR A 9 -47.47 -7.34 -2.22
N LEU A 10 -47.05 -6.65 -1.14
CA LEU A 10 -45.75 -5.97 -1.08
C LEU A 10 -44.57 -6.90 -0.74
N ASN A 11 -44.81 -8.01 -0.03
CA ASN A 11 -43.74 -8.94 0.35
C ASN A 11 -43.32 -9.91 -0.78
N ILE A 12 -44.11 -10.00 -1.86
CA ILE A 12 -43.75 -10.81 -3.05
C ILE A 12 -43.07 -9.93 -4.12
N CYS A 13 -43.28 -8.61 -4.10
CA CYS A 13 -42.66 -7.68 -5.06
C CYS A 13 -41.24 -7.24 -4.67
N LEU A 14 -40.87 -7.23 -3.38
CA LEU A 14 -39.52 -6.82 -2.95
C LEU A 14 -38.51 -7.96 -2.85
N LEU A 15 -38.95 -9.21 -2.78
CA LEU A 15 -38.10 -10.40 -2.80
C LEU A 15 -37.91 -10.99 -4.22
N GLY A 16 -38.69 -10.54 -5.20
CA GLY A 16 -38.62 -10.99 -6.59
C GLY A 16 -37.78 -10.12 -7.54
N TYR A 17 -37.44 -8.89 -7.17
CA TYR A 17 -36.76 -7.94 -8.07
C TYR A 17 -35.23 -7.90 -7.95
N ASN A 18 -34.63 -8.53 -6.93
CA ASN A 18 -33.18 -8.66 -6.81
C ASN A 18 -32.62 -10.00 -7.33
N LEU A 19 -33.46 -10.90 -7.82
CA LEU A 19 -33.02 -12.21 -8.34
C LEU A 19 -33.19 -12.39 -9.86
N ALA A 20 -33.73 -11.41 -10.58
CA ALA A 20 -34.17 -11.60 -11.97
C ALA A 20 -33.57 -10.63 -13.00
N ILE A 21 -32.49 -9.91 -12.68
CA ILE A 21 -31.81 -9.02 -13.66
C ILE A 21 -30.39 -9.53 -14.04
N PHE A 22 -29.94 -10.68 -13.53
CA PHE A 22 -28.61 -11.22 -13.87
C PHE A 22 -28.56 -12.67 -14.34
N PHE A 23 -29.70 -13.34 -14.55
CA PHE A 23 -29.70 -14.70 -15.06
C PHE A 23 -30.54 -14.82 -16.33
N ASP A 24 -29.99 -14.26 -17.41
CA ASP A 24 -30.19 -14.88 -18.72
C ASP A 24 -29.27 -16.11 -18.75
N TYR A 25 -29.86 -17.30 -18.56
CA TYR A 25 -29.18 -18.57 -18.29
C TYR A 25 -28.51 -19.18 -19.54
N ASP A 26 -28.05 -18.34 -20.49
CA ASP A 26 -27.44 -18.76 -21.75
C ASP A 26 -26.36 -17.79 -22.28
N THR A 27 -25.62 -17.16 -21.37
CA THR A 27 -24.34 -16.54 -21.71
C THR A 27 -23.26 -17.04 -20.75
N THR A 28 -22.57 -18.09 -21.16
CA THR A 28 -21.18 -18.31 -20.73
C THR A 28 -20.46 -16.96 -20.78
N MET A 29 -19.86 -16.49 -19.69
CA MET A 29 -18.88 -15.40 -19.74
C MET A 29 -17.82 -15.82 -20.76
N LYS A 30 -17.89 -15.25 -21.97
CA LYS A 30 -17.08 -15.69 -23.11
C LYS A 30 -15.59 -15.35 -22.93
N GLU A 31 -15.26 -14.49 -21.98
CA GLU A 31 -13.89 -14.12 -21.66
C GLU A 31 -13.68 -14.09 -20.13
N PRO A 32 -12.52 -14.56 -19.65
CA PRO A 32 -12.19 -14.49 -18.23
C PRO A 32 -12.01 -13.04 -17.76
N LEU A 33 -12.51 -12.73 -16.56
CA LEU A 33 -12.26 -11.44 -15.89
C LEU A 33 -10.81 -11.39 -15.41
N LEU A 34 -9.93 -10.80 -16.22
CA LEU A 34 -8.51 -10.63 -15.89
C LEU A 34 -8.23 -9.38 -15.06
N HIS A 35 -9.16 -8.43 -15.05
CA HIS A 35 -9.10 -7.17 -14.31
C HIS A 35 -10.51 -6.68 -14.00
N LEU A 36 -10.63 -5.57 -13.25
CA LEU A 36 -11.93 -4.98 -12.95
C LEU A 36 -12.66 -4.51 -14.22
N PRO A 37 -13.97 -4.73 -14.32
CA PRO A 37 -14.75 -4.27 -15.45
C PRO A 37 -14.82 -2.74 -15.45
N LYS A 38 -14.92 -2.16 -16.66
CA LYS A 38 -15.17 -0.72 -16.84
C LYS A 38 -16.57 -0.36 -16.32
N ALA A 39 -16.80 0.92 -16.03
CA ALA A 39 -18.11 1.41 -15.60
C ALA A 39 -19.22 0.97 -16.58
N HIS A 40 -20.28 0.36 -16.06
CA HIS A 40 -21.40 -0.15 -16.85
C HIS A 40 -22.70 -0.16 -16.03
N GLY A 41 -23.75 0.47 -16.54
CA GLY A 41 -25.03 0.58 -15.83
C GLY A 41 -24.90 1.39 -14.52
N LEU A 42 -25.34 0.80 -13.40
CA LEU A 42 -25.22 1.39 -12.06
C LEU A 42 -23.85 1.12 -11.39
N TYR A 43 -23.01 0.27 -11.98
CA TYR A 43 -21.70 -0.05 -11.44
C TYR A 43 -20.65 0.98 -11.90
N HIS A 44 -19.94 1.56 -10.93
CA HIS A 44 -18.77 2.40 -11.15
C HIS A 44 -17.61 1.90 -10.28
N PRO A 45 -16.42 1.61 -10.85
CA PRO A 45 -15.24 1.16 -10.09
C PRO A 45 -14.80 2.09 -8.95
N ASP A 46 -15.20 3.36 -8.97
CA ASP A 46 -14.84 4.32 -7.93
C ASP A 46 -15.71 4.24 -6.65
N ASN A 47 -16.79 3.45 -6.65
CA ASN A 47 -17.72 3.35 -5.51
C ASN A 47 -17.40 2.16 -4.57
N GLU A 48 -16.18 1.64 -4.63
CA GLU A 48 -15.77 0.42 -3.93
C GLU A 48 -15.39 0.67 -2.47
N LYS A 49 -15.65 -0.31 -1.59
CA LYS A 49 -15.41 -0.19 -0.14
C LYS A 49 -14.76 -1.44 0.44
N GLU A 50 -13.87 -1.23 1.41
CA GLU A 50 -13.02 -2.28 2.01
C GLU A 50 -13.12 -2.34 3.55
N ASN A 51 -13.13 -3.57 4.07
CA ASN A 51 -12.88 -3.89 5.47
C ASN A 51 -11.74 -4.89 5.50
N CYS A 52 -10.76 -4.80 6.41
CA CYS A 52 -9.58 -5.67 6.28
C CYS A 52 -9.06 -6.17 7.63
N GLY A 53 -8.23 -7.21 7.57
CA GLY A 53 -7.27 -7.58 8.60
C GLY A 53 -5.90 -7.00 8.25
N VAL A 54 -5.26 -6.31 9.19
CA VAL A 54 -3.88 -5.82 9.03
C VAL A 54 -3.08 -6.16 10.28
N GLY A 55 -1.83 -6.54 10.10
CA GLY A 55 -0.92 -6.76 11.22
C GLY A 55 0.53 -6.92 10.78
N PHE A 56 1.44 -6.87 11.74
CA PHE A 56 2.84 -7.18 11.52
C PHE A 56 3.47 -7.82 12.74
N ILE A 57 4.52 -8.57 12.49
CA ILE A 57 5.44 -9.11 13.49
C ILE A 57 6.85 -8.63 13.14
N ALA A 58 7.56 -8.14 14.13
CA ALA A 58 8.94 -7.72 13.96
C ALA A 58 9.78 -8.03 15.19
N HIS A 59 11.08 -8.23 15.00
CA HIS A 59 12.04 -8.31 16.10
C HIS A 59 12.72 -6.95 16.26
N ILE A 60 12.56 -6.31 17.42
CA ILE A 60 13.02 -4.92 17.67
C ILE A 60 14.50 -4.74 17.32
N LYS A 61 15.35 -5.71 17.70
CA LYS A 61 16.80 -5.70 17.42
C LYS A 61 17.20 -6.15 16.01
N GLY A 62 16.26 -6.29 15.07
CA GLY A 62 16.55 -6.69 13.68
C GLY A 62 17.07 -8.12 13.52
N LYS A 63 16.82 -9.03 14.48
CA LYS A 63 17.26 -10.43 14.38
C LYS A 63 16.30 -11.22 13.50
N SER A 64 16.82 -11.75 12.40
CA SER A 64 16.04 -12.56 11.46
C SER A 64 15.74 -13.95 12.03
N SER A 65 14.52 -14.43 11.81
CA SER A 65 14.11 -15.80 12.12
C SER A 65 12.98 -16.21 11.18
N HIS A 66 12.98 -17.46 10.73
CA HIS A 66 11.85 -18.01 9.98
C HIS A 66 10.55 -18.01 10.81
N ALA A 67 10.65 -18.07 12.13
CA ALA A 67 9.50 -18.00 13.03
C ALA A 67 8.70 -16.70 12.86
N ILE A 68 9.36 -15.58 12.49
CA ILE A 68 8.67 -14.31 12.25
C ILE A 68 7.76 -14.42 11.02
N THR A 69 8.25 -15.05 9.96
CA THR A 69 7.48 -15.33 8.75
C THR A 69 6.31 -16.26 9.04
N THR A 70 6.54 -17.38 9.74
CA THR A 70 5.48 -18.37 10.02
C THR A 70 4.41 -17.81 10.95
N ASP A 71 4.79 -17.08 12.00
CA ASP A 71 3.85 -16.49 12.94
C ASP A 71 3.02 -15.38 12.27
N ALA A 72 3.60 -14.65 11.31
CA ALA A 72 2.87 -13.64 10.55
C ALA A 72 1.85 -14.28 9.59
N LEU A 73 2.18 -15.42 8.98
CA LEU A 73 1.25 -16.18 8.15
C LEU A 73 0.16 -16.87 8.98
N GLU A 74 0.48 -17.30 10.20
CA GLU A 74 -0.51 -17.76 11.16
C GLU A 74 -1.45 -16.61 11.57
N MET A 75 -0.91 -15.43 11.87
CA MET A 75 -1.70 -14.21 12.11
C MET A 75 -2.64 -13.92 10.96
N LEU A 76 -2.15 -14.01 9.72
CA LEU A 76 -2.95 -13.79 8.52
C LEU A 76 -4.10 -14.80 8.43
N THR A 77 -3.82 -16.09 8.64
CA THR A 77 -4.83 -17.17 8.66
C THR A 77 -5.89 -16.95 9.74
N ARG A 78 -5.47 -16.54 10.96
CA ARG A 78 -6.41 -16.27 12.06
C ARG A 78 -7.25 -15.02 11.84
N MET A 79 -6.92 -14.18 10.86
CA MET A 79 -7.72 -13.03 10.45
C MET A 79 -8.62 -13.31 9.23
N ASP A 80 -8.72 -14.55 8.76
CA ASP A 80 -9.55 -14.90 7.59
C ASP A 80 -11.04 -14.59 7.80
N HIS A 81 -11.55 -14.58 9.04
CA HIS A 81 -12.92 -14.12 9.33
C HIS A 81 -13.15 -12.63 9.05
N ARG A 82 -12.08 -11.86 8.83
CA ARG A 82 -12.11 -10.47 8.34
C ARG A 82 -11.81 -10.34 6.85
N GLY A 83 -11.49 -11.44 6.18
CA GLY A 83 -11.26 -11.49 4.74
C GLY A 83 -12.54 -11.81 3.98
N GLY A 84 -12.66 -11.27 2.77
CA GLY A 84 -13.78 -11.59 1.90
C GLY A 84 -13.54 -12.90 1.16
N CYS A 85 -14.55 -13.74 1.10
CA CYS A 85 -14.60 -14.85 0.15
C CYS A 85 -15.42 -14.40 -1.06
N GLY A 86 -14.89 -14.65 -2.25
CA GLY A 86 -15.62 -14.46 -3.50
C GLY A 86 -16.79 -15.45 -3.64
N CYS A 87 -17.33 -15.56 -4.85
CA CYS A 87 -18.45 -16.48 -5.09
C CYS A 87 -18.08 -17.97 -4.97
N GLU A 88 -16.79 -18.32 -5.00
CA GLU A 88 -16.26 -19.63 -4.64
C GLU A 88 -15.66 -19.59 -3.23
N ALA A 89 -15.93 -20.61 -2.42
CA ALA A 89 -15.48 -20.68 -1.02
C ALA A 89 -13.95 -20.66 -0.84
N ASN A 90 -13.20 -21.00 -1.88
CA ASN A 90 -11.74 -21.04 -1.91
C ASN A 90 -11.12 -19.93 -2.79
N THR A 91 -11.91 -18.90 -3.12
CA THR A 91 -11.45 -17.69 -3.80
C THR A 91 -11.49 -16.53 -2.80
N GLY A 92 -10.34 -15.98 -2.42
CA GLY A 92 -10.24 -14.81 -1.55
C GLY A 92 -10.18 -13.49 -2.32
N ASP A 93 -10.61 -12.40 -1.69
CA ASP A 93 -10.57 -11.05 -2.28
C ASP A 93 -9.15 -10.47 -2.40
N GLY A 94 -8.20 -11.04 -1.67
CA GLY A 94 -6.79 -10.67 -1.71
C GLY A 94 -6.09 -10.83 -0.37
N ALA A 95 -4.94 -11.48 -0.36
CA ALA A 95 -4.10 -11.62 0.82
C ALA A 95 -2.63 -11.56 0.44
N GLY A 96 -1.79 -11.18 1.40
CA GLY A 96 -0.37 -11.10 1.17
C GLY A 96 0.47 -10.83 2.40
N ILE A 97 1.77 -10.91 2.19
CA ILE A 97 2.83 -10.67 3.16
C ILE A 97 3.94 -9.81 2.52
N LEU A 98 4.41 -8.82 3.25
CA LEU A 98 5.60 -8.04 2.98
C LEU A 98 6.64 -8.43 4.02
N THR A 99 7.86 -8.74 3.59
CA THR A 99 8.97 -8.96 4.51
C THR A 99 10.16 -8.09 4.11
N ASN A 100 11.12 -7.95 5.03
CA ASN A 100 12.46 -7.58 4.57
C ASN A 100 12.98 -8.67 3.63
N ILE A 101 13.87 -8.32 2.69
CA ILE A 101 14.50 -9.29 1.80
C ILE A 101 15.42 -10.21 2.64
N PRO A 102 15.18 -11.54 2.66
CA PRO A 102 16.08 -12.49 3.31
C PRO A 102 17.33 -12.71 2.45
N HIS A 103 18.34 -11.87 2.67
CA HIS A 103 19.55 -11.82 1.83
C HIS A 103 20.21 -13.19 1.63
N GLU A 104 20.37 -13.99 2.69
CA GLU A 104 21.03 -15.30 2.59
C GLU A 104 20.28 -16.27 1.66
N PHE A 105 18.95 -16.24 1.69
CA PHE A 105 18.10 -17.04 0.81
C PHE A 105 18.28 -16.61 -0.65
N PHE A 106 18.12 -15.31 -0.93
CA PHE A 106 18.19 -14.79 -2.29
C PHE A 106 19.60 -14.85 -2.88
N ALA A 107 20.65 -14.56 -2.10
CA ALA A 107 22.04 -14.68 -2.57
C ALA A 107 22.34 -16.12 -3.04
N LYS A 108 21.85 -17.12 -2.31
CA LYS A 108 22.01 -18.53 -2.70
C LYS A 108 21.24 -18.85 -3.98
N GLU A 109 19.99 -18.41 -4.10
CA GLU A 109 19.17 -18.66 -5.30
C GLU A 109 19.73 -17.94 -6.53
N ILE A 110 20.20 -16.70 -6.38
CA ILE A 110 20.87 -15.93 -7.43
C ILE A 110 22.15 -16.63 -7.88
N LYS A 111 23.00 -17.06 -6.93
CA LYS A 111 24.22 -17.79 -7.25
C LYS A 111 23.93 -19.09 -8.01
N LYS A 112 22.88 -19.81 -7.60
CA LYS A 112 22.46 -21.06 -8.23
C LYS A 112 21.94 -20.85 -9.65
N LEU A 113 21.13 -19.82 -9.89
CA LEU A 113 20.46 -19.60 -11.18
C LEU A 113 21.32 -18.84 -12.19
N PHE A 114 22.10 -17.87 -11.74
CA PHE A 114 22.82 -16.92 -12.60
C PHE A 114 24.34 -16.96 -12.42
N ASN A 115 24.86 -17.74 -11.47
CA ASN A 115 26.28 -17.80 -11.11
C ASN A 115 26.88 -16.45 -10.67
N VAL A 116 26.03 -15.52 -10.21
CA VAL A 116 26.41 -14.18 -9.72
C VAL A 116 26.42 -14.18 -8.19
N ASP A 117 27.44 -13.55 -7.59
CA ASP A 117 27.47 -13.25 -6.16
C ASP A 117 26.93 -11.83 -5.94
N VAL A 118 26.11 -11.66 -4.90
CA VAL A 118 25.48 -10.37 -4.57
C VAL A 118 25.67 -10.04 -3.10
N GLU A 119 25.70 -8.75 -2.79
CA GLU A 119 25.79 -8.24 -1.42
C GLU A 119 24.50 -7.53 -1.02
N LYS A 120 24.16 -7.54 0.28
CA LYS A 120 22.98 -6.83 0.79
C LYS A 120 23.04 -5.34 0.42
N GLY A 121 21.98 -4.81 -0.18
CA GLY A 121 21.91 -3.41 -0.65
C GLY A 121 22.51 -3.16 -2.04
N ALA A 122 23.24 -4.12 -2.62
CA ALA A 122 23.81 -4.01 -3.96
C ALA A 122 22.95 -4.68 -5.05
N TYR A 123 21.80 -5.23 -4.69
CA TYR A 123 20.82 -5.78 -5.62
C TYR A 123 19.41 -5.52 -5.11
N SER A 124 18.46 -5.53 -6.03
CA SER A 124 17.03 -5.57 -5.75
C SER A 124 16.41 -6.86 -6.23
N VAL A 125 15.30 -7.23 -5.59
CA VAL A 125 14.44 -8.32 -6.04
C VAL A 125 12.98 -7.90 -5.90
N GLY A 126 12.18 -8.22 -6.90
CA GLY A 126 10.79 -7.80 -6.96
C GLY A 126 9.89 -8.83 -7.63
N ASN A 127 8.75 -9.14 -7.00
CA ASN A 127 7.72 -9.95 -7.66
C ASN A 127 6.99 -9.09 -8.70
N VAL A 128 6.96 -9.56 -9.95
CA VAL A 128 6.30 -8.92 -11.09
C VAL A 128 5.23 -9.87 -11.62
N PHE A 129 4.00 -9.36 -11.71
CA PHE A 129 2.91 -9.97 -12.42
C PHE A 129 3.01 -9.61 -13.90
N LEU A 130 2.90 -10.63 -14.74
CA LEU A 130 3.04 -10.54 -16.19
C LEU A 130 1.81 -11.14 -16.88
N PRO A 131 1.52 -10.70 -18.12
CA PRO A 131 0.50 -11.33 -18.95
C PRO A 131 0.62 -12.85 -19.06
N GLN A 132 -0.52 -13.51 -19.19
CA GLN A 132 -0.62 -14.94 -19.47
C GLN A 132 -0.22 -15.24 -20.92
N ASP A 133 -0.56 -14.35 -21.86
CA ASP A 133 -0.16 -14.47 -23.25
C ASP A 133 1.36 -14.33 -23.40
N ASP A 134 1.98 -15.32 -24.06
CA ASP A 134 3.44 -15.41 -24.20
C ASP A 134 4.05 -14.22 -24.93
N LYS A 135 3.39 -13.71 -25.98
CA LYS A 135 3.92 -12.60 -26.78
C LYS A 135 3.87 -11.30 -25.99
N GLN A 136 2.74 -11.03 -25.34
CA GLN A 136 2.60 -9.86 -24.48
C GLN A 136 3.54 -9.93 -23.28
N ARG A 137 3.74 -11.11 -22.70
CA ARG A 137 4.70 -11.32 -21.61
C ARG A 137 6.13 -11.03 -22.03
N ILE A 138 6.59 -11.58 -23.15
CA ILE A 138 7.94 -11.30 -23.68
C ILE A 138 8.10 -9.81 -23.97
N HIS A 139 7.08 -9.16 -24.53
CA HIS A 139 7.10 -7.73 -24.78
C HIS A 139 7.25 -6.92 -23.47
N CYS A 140 6.43 -7.21 -22.46
CA CYS A 140 6.51 -6.56 -21.15
C CYS A 140 7.88 -6.74 -20.49
N MET A 141 8.43 -7.96 -20.53
CA MET A 141 9.78 -8.25 -20.02
C MET A 141 10.83 -7.44 -20.78
N SER A 142 10.76 -7.37 -22.12
CA SER A 142 11.71 -6.59 -22.93
C SER A 142 11.70 -5.09 -22.63
N LEU A 143 10.53 -4.52 -22.32
CA LEU A 143 10.40 -3.12 -21.92
C LEU A 143 11.05 -2.86 -20.55
N MET A 144 10.85 -3.78 -19.60
CA MET A 144 11.55 -3.73 -18.30
C MET A 144 13.07 -3.80 -18.48
N GLU A 145 13.56 -4.76 -19.26
CA GLU A 145 14.99 -4.95 -19.52
C GLU A 145 15.62 -3.73 -20.20
N ALA A 146 14.94 -3.15 -21.20
CA ALA A 146 15.38 -1.92 -21.85
C ALA A 146 15.43 -0.74 -20.87
N SER A 147 14.41 -0.58 -20.02
CA SER A 147 14.40 0.49 -19.03
C SER A 147 15.49 0.34 -17.98
N ILE A 148 15.82 -0.89 -17.55
CA ILE A 148 16.92 -1.15 -16.62
C ILE A 148 18.25 -0.64 -17.19
N ILE A 149 18.52 -0.95 -18.45
CA ILE A 149 19.74 -0.52 -19.15
C ILE A 149 19.76 1.01 -19.32
N ASN A 150 18.62 1.61 -19.70
CA ASN A 150 18.51 3.05 -19.90
C ASN A 150 18.74 3.85 -18.61
N GLU A 151 18.33 3.31 -17.46
CA GLU A 151 18.57 3.90 -16.14
C GLU A 151 19.94 3.47 -15.54
N GLY A 152 20.84 2.91 -16.37
CA GLY A 152 22.22 2.59 -16.01
C GLY A 152 22.41 1.39 -15.08
N GLN A 153 21.36 0.58 -14.85
CA GLN A 153 21.41 -0.56 -13.94
C GLN A 153 21.73 -1.86 -14.69
N THR A 154 22.12 -2.90 -13.94
CA THR A 154 22.49 -4.19 -14.54
C THR A 154 21.42 -5.25 -14.26
N LEU A 155 20.84 -5.82 -15.32
CA LEU A 155 19.95 -6.96 -15.18
C LEU A 155 20.75 -8.21 -14.77
N ILE A 156 20.42 -8.82 -13.63
CA ILE A 156 20.92 -10.16 -13.28
C ILE A 156 20.08 -11.22 -13.99
N GLY A 157 18.74 -11.08 -13.93
CA GLY A 157 17.83 -11.95 -14.67
C GLY A 157 16.45 -12.08 -14.03
N TRP A 158 15.66 -12.97 -14.62
CA TRP A 158 14.31 -13.32 -14.18
C TRP A 158 14.28 -14.71 -13.56
N ARG A 159 13.84 -14.82 -12.31
CA ARG A 159 13.57 -16.08 -11.62
C ARG A 159 12.08 -16.39 -11.69
N ASP A 160 11.71 -17.61 -12.08
CA ASP A 160 10.33 -18.07 -11.93
C ASP A 160 9.98 -18.17 -10.43
N THR A 161 8.89 -17.50 -10.02
CA THR A 161 8.46 -17.56 -8.63
C THR A 161 7.84 -18.93 -8.37
N PRO A 162 8.38 -19.73 -7.43
CA PRO A 162 7.91 -21.09 -7.27
C PRO A 162 6.56 -21.09 -6.52
N ILE A 163 5.52 -21.41 -7.28
CA ILE A 163 4.13 -21.41 -6.84
C ILE A 163 3.52 -22.81 -6.84
N ASP A 164 2.55 -23.06 -5.96
CA ASP A 164 1.80 -24.32 -5.91
C ASP A 164 0.29 -24.04 -5.76
N THR A 165 -0.37 -23.89 -6.91
CA THR A 165 -1.79 -23.57 -7.02
C THR A 165 -2.71 -24.68 -6.50
N ASP A 166 -2.25 -25.93 -6.55
CA ASP A 166 -3.06 -27.09 -6.18
C ASP A 166 -2.94 -27.36 -4.69
N LYS A 167 -1.74 -27.28 -4.11
CA LYS A 167 -1.54 -27.39 -2.65
C LYS A 167 -2.26 -26.27 -1.90
N ALA A 168 -2.32 -25.08 -2.48
CA ALA A 168 -3.02 -23.94 -1.90
C ALA A 168 -4.55 -23.99 -2.08
N ASP A 169 -5.09 -24.97 -2.82
CA ASP A 169 -6.52 -25.05 -3.14
C ASP A 169 -7.08 -23.73 -3.70
N VAL A 170 -6.37 -23.13 -4.66
CA VAL A 170 -6.80 -21.85 -5.25
C VAL A 170 -8.07 -22.06 -6.08
N GLY A 171 -9.10 -21.23 -5.85
CA GLY A 171 -10.35 -21.29 -6.61
C GLY A 171 -10.17 -21.01 -8.11
N ASN A 172 -11.12 -21.47 -8.92
CA ASN A 172 -10.99 -21.42 -10.39
C ASN A 172 -10.96 -19.99 -10.91
N ILE A 173 -11.70 -19.08 -10.28
CA ILE A 173 -11.73 -17.67 -10.70
C ILE A 173 -10.34 -17.05 -10.53
N ALA A 174 -9.73 -17.25 -9.35
CA ALA A 174 -8.37 -16.77 -9.09
C ALA A 174 -7.34 -17.43 -10.02
N LYS A 175 -7.44 -18.75 -10.26
CA LYS A 175 -6.57 -19.47 -11.21
C LYS A 175 -6.69 -18.93 -12.63
N THR A 176 -7.90 -18.61 -13.08
CA THR A 176 -8.15 -18.14 -14.45
C THR A 176 -7.61 -16.73 -14.67
N SER A 177 -7.65 -15.86 -13.65
CA SER A 177 -7.08 -14.50 -13.71
C SER A 177 -5.63 -14.42 -13.23
N GLN A 178 -5.00 -15.56 -12.91
CA GLN A 178 -3.66 -15.60 -12.34
C GLN A 178 -2.60 -15.10 -13.32
N PRO A 179 -1.82 -14.07 -12.99
CA PRO A 179 -0.72 -13.62 -13.81
C PRO A 179 0.44 -14.62 -13.77
N ILE A 180 1.33 -14.54 -14.76
CA ILE A 180 2.63 -15.20 -14.65
C ILE A 180 3.47 -14.41 -13.65
N ILE A 181 3.96 -15.06 -12.60
CA ILE A 181 4.68 -14.40 -11.51
C ILE A 181 6.17 -14.69 -11.64
N LYS A 182 6.96 -13.67 -11.95
CA LYS A 182 8.43 -13.76 -12.01
C LYS A 182 9.07 -12.77 -11.06
N GLN A 183 10.21 -13.15 -10.52
CA GLN A 183 11.08 -12.28 -9.74
C GLN A 183 12.10 -11.63 -10.65
N LEU A 184 12.07 -10.31 -10.72
CA LEU A 184 13.06 -9.49 -11.40
C LEU A 184 14.21 -9.18 -10.45
N ILE A 185 15.43 -9.45 -10.88
CA ILE A 185 16.65 -9.24 -10.09
C ILE A 185 17.57 -8.28 -10.83
N ILE A 186 17.89 -7.17 -10.17
CA ILE A 186 18.69 -6.08 -10.74
C ILE A 186 19.88 -5.83 -9.80
N ALA A 187 21.08 -5.76 -10.35
CA ALA A 187 22.27 -5.30 -9.66
C ALA A 187 22.39 -3.78 -9.78
N LYS A 188 22.78 -3.17 -8.66
CA LYS A 188 23.12 -1.76 -8.56
C LYS A 188 24.35 -1.44 -9.41
N ALA A 189 24.36 -0.29 -10.08
CA ALA A 189 25.58 0.24 -10.68
C ALA A 189 26.67 0.54 -9.63
N ASP A 190 27.94 0.48 -10.05
CA ASP A 190 29.09 0.65 -9.14
C ASP A 190 29.22 2.09 -8.62
N ASP A 191 28.71 3.07 -9.35
CA ASP A 191 28.93 4.51 -9.14
C ASP A 191 27.81 5.22 -8.38
N ILE A 192 26.75 4.52 -7.98
CA ILE A 192 25.62 5.09 -7.23
C ILE A 192 25.51 4.52 -5.82
N ASP A 193 24.94 5.28 -4.90
CA ASP A 193 24.62 4.77 -3.57
C ASP A 193 23.30 3.97 -3.57
N THR A 194 22.94 3.37 -2.43
CA THR A 194 21.72 2.55 -2.32
C THR A 194 20.43 3.37 -2.46
N LEU A 195 20.43 4.63 -2.03
CA LEU A 195 19.24 5.49 -2.14
C LEU A 195 19.00 5.92 -3.58
N ASP A 196 20.07 6.28 -4.30
CA ASP A 196 20.02 6.56 -5.74
C ASP A 196 19.60 5.31 -6.52
N PHE A 197 20.01 4.12 -6.08
CA PHE A 197 19.52 2.88 -6.67
C PHE A 197 18.02 2.68 -6.45
N GLU A 198 17.51 2.87 -5.23
CA GLU A 198 16.06 2.81 -4.96
C GLU A 198 15.28 3.82 -5.83
N ARG A 199 15.82 5.04 -6.04
CA ARG A 199 15.23 6.03 -6.96
C ARG A 199 15.23 5.54 -8.41
N ALA A 200 16.32 4.95 -8.89
CA ALA A 200 16.38 4.37 -10.23
C ALA A 200 15.35 3.23 -10.39
N LEU A 201 15.21 2.35 -9.40
CA LEU A 201 14.20 1.30 -9.39
C LEU A 201 12.77 1.86 -9.42
N PHE A 202 12.52 2.94 -8.67
CA PHE A 202 11.25 3.66 -8.69
C PHE A 202 10.95 4.22 -10.09
N VAL A 203 11.91 4.90 -10.73
CA VAL A 203 11.76 5.45 -12.09
C VAL A 203 11.49 4.33 -13.10
N ILE A 204 12.30 3.26 -13.11
CA ILE A 204 12.11 2.08 -13.97
C ILE A 204 10.69 1.56 -13.82
N ARG A 205 10.26 1.33 -12.58
CA ARG A 205 8.96 0.73 -12.31
C ARG A 205 7.82 1.66 -12.72
N LYS A 206 7.87 2.94 -12.37
CA LYS A 206 6.80 3.92 -12.70
C LYS A 206 6.66 4.09 -14.21
N HIS A 207 7.78 4.33 -14.89
CA HIS A 207 7.80 4.56 -16.32
C HIS A 207 7.30 3.34 -17.11
N VAL A 208 7.82 2.15 -16.80
CA VAL A 208 7.41 0.92 -17.51
C VAL A 208 5.97 0.54 -17.17
N SER A 209 5.55 0.65 -15.91
CA SER A 209 4.15 0.35 -15.54
C SER A 209 3.18 1.28 -16.24
N HIS A 210 3.48 2.57 -16.34
CA HIS A 210 2.66 3.53 -17.09
C HIS A 210 2.57 3.15 -18.57
N ASN A 211 3.71 2.93 -19.23
CA ASN A 211 3.76 2.61 -20.65
C ASN A 211 3.01 1.32 -20.97
N ILE A 212 3.18 0.26 -20.17
CA ILE A 212 2.50 -1.03 -20.41
C ILE A 212 1.02 -0.95 -20.11
N ARG A 213 0.62 -0.41 -18.94
CA ARG A 213 -0.79 -0.42 -18.51
C ARG A 213 -1.67 0.53 -19.33
N THR A 214 -1.08 1.48 -20.06
CA THR A 214 -1.79 2.38 -20.97
C THR A 214 -1.68 1.98 -22.45
N ASP A 215 -0.92 0.93 -22.77
CA ASP A 215 -0.80 0.43 -24.13
C ASP A 215 -2.06 -0.35 -24.56
N ALA A 216 -2.91 0.31 -25.34
CA ALA A 216 -4.14 -0.27 -25.87
C ALA A 216 -3.92 -1.45 -26.84
N SER A 217 -2.69 -1.69 -27.31
CA SER A 217 -2.35 -2.85 -28.14
C SER A 217 -2.19 -4.14 -27.35
N LEU A 218 -2.00 -4.05 -26.02
CA LEU A 218 -1.85 -5.18 -25.12
C LEU A 218 -3.20 -5.52 -24.48
N SER A 219 -3.86 -6.58 -24.95
CA SER A 219 -5.16 -6.99 -24.41
C SER A 219 -5.11 -7.42 -22.94
N GLN A 220 -3.92 -7.76 -22.42
CA GLN A 220 -3.67 -8.13 -21.03
C GLN A 220 -2.80 -7.10 -20.29
N ALA A 221 -2.74 -5.85 -20.77
CA ALA A 221 -1.96 -4.75 -20.17
C ALA A 221 -2.12 -4.64 -18.64
N LEU A 222 -3.35 -4.78 -18.14
CA LEU A 222 -3.68 -4.60 -16.73
C LEU A 222 -3.22 -5.77 -15.83
N LEU A 223 -2.83 -6.92 -16.39
CA LEU A 223 -2.16 -7.98 -15.63
C LEU A 223 -0.71 -7.61 -15.28
N PHE A 224 -0.10 -6.67 -16.02
CA PHE A 224 1.24 -6.21 -15.70
C PHE A 224 1.22 -5.37 -14.42
N TYR A 225 1.90 -5.84 -13.38
CA TYR A 225 1.99 -5.13 -12.11
C TYR A 225 3.25 -5.51 -11.33
N VAL A 226 4.03 -4.52 -10.91
CA VAL A 226 5.22 -4.74 -10.09
C VAL A 226 4.83 -4.60 -8.63
N CYS A 227 4.78 -5.73 -7.91
CA CYS A 227 4.36 -5.79 -6.51
C CYS A 227 5.35 -5.08 -5.59
N SER A 228 6.63 -5.38 -5.77
CA SER A 228 7.75 -4.73 -5.12
C SER A 228 8.91 -4.69 -6.11
N LEU A 229 9.80 -3.73 -5.95
CA LEU A 229 11.11 -3.71 -6.60
C LEU A 229 12.01 -2.83 -5.73
N SER A 230 12.71 -3.45 -4.79
CA SER A 230 13.45 -2.76 -3.73
C SER A 230 14.67 -3.60 -3.31
N THR A 231 15.62 -2.96 -2.64
CA THR A 231 16.78 -3.57 -1.99
C THR A 231 16.49 -4.02 -0.56
N THR A 232 15.40 -3.54 0.05
CA THR A 232 15.08 -3.80 1.46
C THR A 232 13.88 -4.70 1.67
N VAL A 233 12.83 -4.59 0.84
CA VAL A 233 11.55 -5.29 1.04
C VAL A 233 11.09 -6.08 -0.17
N ILE A 234 10.35 -7.16 0.06
CA ILE A 234 9.72 -7.97 -0.97
C ILE A 234 8.28 -8.34 -0.57
N ILE A 235 7.38 -8.37 -1.55
CA ILE A 235 5.95 -8.60 -1.34
C ILE A 235 5.48 -9.86 -2.07
N TYR A 236 4.86 -10.77 -1.33
CA TYR A 236 4.15 -11.94 -1.85
C TYR A 236 2.67 -11.76 -1.59
N LYS A 237 1.89 -11.56 -2.65
CA LYS A 237 0.45 -11.27 -2.55
C LYS A 237 -0.30 -11.82 -3.74
N GLY A 238 -1.60 -11.97 -3.61
CA GLY A 238 -2.44 -12.34 -4.74
C GLY A 238 -3.90 -12.43 -4.37
N MET A 239 -4.70 -12.86 -5.32
CA MET A 239 -6.12 -13.16 -5.14
C MET A 239 -6.28 -14.48 -4.37
N LEU A 240 -5.91 -14.44 -3.10
CA LEU A 240 -5.79 -15.58 -2.19
C LEU A 240 -6.53 -15.27 -0.89
N MET A 241 -6.97 -16.32 -0.20
CA MET A 241 -7.29 -16.24 1.23
C MET A 241 -6.00 -16.20 2.05
N GLY A 242 -6.08 -15.72 3.29
CA GLY A 242 -4.92 -15.66 4.17
C GLY A 242 -4.27 -17.02 4.41
N SER A 243 -5.09 -18.05 4.63
CA SER A 243 -4.63 -19.44 4.78
C SER A 243 -3.90 -20.03 3.57
N GLN A 244 -4.09 -19.46 2.38
CA GLN A 244 -3.53 -20.00 1.13
C GLN A 244 -2.11 -19.50 0.86
N VAL A 245 -1.72 -18.34 1.40
CA VAL A 245 -0.45 -17.65 1.04
C VAL A 245 0.79 -18.53 1.24
N LEU A 246 0.89 -19.21 2.39
CA LEU A 246 2.03 -20.09 2.70
C LEU A 246 2.15 -21.28 1.74
N ASN A 247 1.00 -21.88 1.38
CA ASN A 247 0.97 -23.03 0.49
C ASN A 247 1.17 -22.63 -0.96
N PHE A 248 0.71 -21.43 -1.35
CA PHE A 248 0.82 -20.92 -2.71
C PHE A 248 2.25 -20.50 -3.02
N TYR A 249 2.91 -19.73 -2.17
CA TYR A 249 4.28 -19.28 -2.37
C TYR A 249 5.28 -20.16 -1.62
N THR A 250 5.88 -21.11 -2.32
CA THR A 250 6.72 -22.13 -1.69
C THR A 250 8.03 -21.60 -1.10
N ASP A 251 8.52 -20.44 -1.57
CA ASP A 251 9.66 -19.73 -0.95
C ASP A 251 9.42 -19.45 0.54
N LEU A 252 8.18 -19.10 0.92
CA LEU A 252 7.81 -18.78 2.30
C LEU A 252 7.83 -19.99 3.23
N SER A 253 7.88 -21.21 2.68
CA SER A 253 7.99 -22.46 3.44
C SER A 253 9.45 -22.87 3.67
N ASP A 254 10.44 -22.24 3.00
CA ASP A 254 11.84 -22.60 3.18
C ASP A 254 12.34 -22.08 4.55
N PRO A 255 12.88 -22.93 5.44
CA PRO A 255 13.44 -22.49 6.72
C PRO A 255 14.57 -21.44 6.61
N LYS A 256 15.20 -21.33 5.45
CA LYS A 256 16.22 -20.31 5.14
C LYS A 256 15.61 -18.95 4.80
N TYR A 257 14.31 -18.88 4.54
CA TYR A 257 13.56 -17.63 4.40
C TYR A 257 13.36 -16.98 5.78
N SER A 258 14.44 -16.45 6.33
CA SER A 258 14.49 -15.83 7.66
C SER A 258 14.41 -14.31 7.57
N THR A 259 13.43 -13.72 8.27
CA THR A 259 13.10 -12.29 8.21
C THR A 259 13.08 -11.72 9.62
N TYR A 260 13.38 -10.43 9.78
CA TYR A 260 13.22 -9.71 11.05
C TYR A 260 11.91 -8.90 11.11
N LEU A 261 11.21 -8.81 9.98
CA LEU A 261 9.98 -8.06 9.76
C LEU A 261 9.09 -8.86 8.81
N ALA A 262 7.82 -9.01 9.18
CA ALA A 262 6.75 -9.51 8.34
C ALA A 262 5.45 -8.72 8.60
N MET A 263 4.91 -8.06 7.59
CA MET A 263 3.63 -7.36 7.60
C MET A 263 2.63 -8.09 6.70
N VAL A 264 1.42 -8.33 7.19
CA VAL A 264 0.39 -9.09 6.49
C VAL A 264 -0.89 -8.30 6.36
N HIS A 265 -1.64 -8.62 5.31
CA HIS A 265 -2.94 -8.04 5.07
C HIS A 265 -3.89 -9.07 4.45
N SER A 266 -5.13 -9.05 4.91
CA SER A 266 -6.27 -9.77 4.31
C SER A 266 -7.36 -8.77 3.96
N ARG A 267 -7.77 -8.77 2.69
CA ARG A 267 -8.75 -7.85 2.11
C ARG A 267 -10.16 -8.44 2.22
N PHE A 268 -11.14 -7.63 2.59
CA PHE A 268 -12.57 -7.91 2.37
C PHE A 268 -13.13 -6.78 1.54
N SER A 269 -13.58 -7.11 0.33
CA SER A 269 -14.33 -6.20 -0.49
C SER A 269 -15.82 -6.45 -0.36
N THR A 270 -16.57 -5.37 -0.17
CA THR A 270 -18.03 -5.46 -0.11
C THR A 270 -18.70 -5.37 -1.50
N ASN A 271 -17.97 -4.96 -2.56
CA ASN A 271 -18.56 -4.66 -3.88
C ASN A 271 -17.62 -4.92 -5.09
N THR A 272 -16.44 -5.54 -4.94
CA THR A 272 -15.48 -5.67 -6.07
C THR A 272 -15.46 -7.01 -6.76
N PHE A 273 -15.09 -6.98 -8.04
CA PHE A 273 -14.46 -8.13 -8.67
C PHE A 273 -13.02 -8.24 -8.13
N PRO A 274 -12.66 -9.37 -7.51
CA PRO A 274 -11.31 -9.55 -6.98
C PRO A 274 -10.25 -9.52 -8.09
N SER A 275 -9.11 -8.88 -7.82
CA SER A 275 -7.97 -8.82 -8.75
C SER A 275 -6.65 -9.00 -8.01
N TRP A 276 -5.67 -9.60 -8.69
CA TRP A 276 -4.38 -9.96 -8.09
C TRP A 276 -3.57 -8.74 -7.65
N ASP A 277 -3.54 -7.68 -8.45
CA ASP A 277 -2.77 -6.46 -8.21
C ASP A 277 -3.28 -5.64 -7.00
N ARG A 278 -4.58 -5.74 -6.70
CA ARG A 278 -5.24 -5.02 -5.60
C ARG A 278 -5.14 -5.68 -4.24
N ALA A 279 -4.65 -6.92 -4.16
CA ALA A 279 -4.25 -7.47 -2.89
C ALA A 279 -3.22 -6.54 -2.21
N GLN A 280 -3.20 -6.52 -0.89
CA GLN A 280 -2.17 -5.83 -0.11
C GLN A 280 -1.31 -6.88 0.63
N PRO A 281 -0.10 -6.54 1.11
CA PRO A 281 0.52 -5.22 1.20
C PRO A 281 0.72 -4.46 -0.13
N CYS A 282 0.66 -3.13 -0.05
CA CYS A 282 1.23 -2.23 -1.04
C CYS A 282 2.75 -2.09 -0.80
N ARG A 283 3.46 -1.24 -1.55
CA ARG A 283 4.94 -1.24 -1.60
C ARG A 283 5.57 -0.85 -0.26
N TYR A 284 4.96 0.10 0.45
CA TYR A 284 5.43 0.60 1.74
C TYR A 284 4.40 0.48 2.85
N MET A 285 3.16 0.06 2.55
CA MET A 285 2.07 0.09 3.53
C MET A 285 1.04 -1.02 3.38
N SER A 286 0.26 -1.21 4.44
CA SER A 286 -1.00 -1.96 4.44
C SER A 286 -2.06 -1.14 5.17
N HIS A 287 -3.25 -1.08 4.59
CA HIS A 287 -4.32 -0.20 5.02
C HIS A 287 -5.58 -0.98 5.33
N ASN A 288 -6.01 -0.90 6.59
CA ASN A 288 -7.33 -1.32 7.00
C ASN A 288 -8.20 -0.08 7.15
N GLY A 289 -9.07 0.16 6.17
CA GLY A 289 -9.79 1.41 6.13
C GLY A 289 -10.42 1.74 4.79
N GLU A 290 -10.85 2.99 4.69
CA GLU A 290 -11.34 3.62 3.46
C GLU A 290 -10.90 5.08 3.48
N ILE A 291 -10.23 5.55 2.43
CA ILE A 291 -9.87 6.96 2.30
C ILE A 291 -11.02 7.69 1.60
N ASN A 292 -11.89 8.31 2.41
CA ASN A 292 -13.10 8.97 1.92
C ASN A 292 -12.82 10.27 1.15
N THR A 293 -11.61 10.83 1.27
CA THR A 293 -11.19 12.02 0.52
C THR A 293 -10.46 11.69 -0.79
N ARG A 294 -10.41 10.40 -1.21
CA ARG A 294 -9.62 9.92 -2.36
C ARG A 294 -9.71 10.80 -3.60
N GLN A 295 -10.92 11.13 -4.07
CA GLN A 295 -11.08 11.91 -5.30
C GLN A 295 -10.50 13.32 -5.19
N GLY A 296 -10.66 13.95 -4.02
CA GLY A 296 -10.08 15.26 -3.74
C GLY A 296 -8.55 15.18 -3.78
N ASN A 297 -7.98 14.21 -3.06
CA ASN A 297 -6.53 14.02 -3.00
C ASN A 297 -5.93 13.68 -4.38
N PHE A 298 -6.64 12.86 -5.18
CA PHE A 298 -6.23 12.56 -6.56
C PHE A 298 -6.17 13.83 -7.42
N ASN A 299 -7.25 14.62 -7.42
CA ASN A 299 -7.32 15.85 -8.22
C ASN A 299 -6.25 16.85 -7.80
N TRP A 300 -6.01 16.97 -6.50
CA TRP A 300 -4.99 17.83 -5.93
C TRP A 300 -3.58 17.39 -6.29
N MET A 301 -3.29 16.09 -6.23
CA MET A 301 -2.00 15.56 -6.66
C MET A 301 -1.79 15.81 -8.16
N HIS A 302 -2.79 15.48 -8.98
CA HIS A 302 -2.73 15.71 -10.42
C HIS A 302 -2.54 17.18 -10.79
N ALA A 303 -3.20 18.11 -10.08
CA ALA A 303 -3.01 19.54 -10.28
C ALA A 303 -1.57 20.00 -9.95
N ARG A 304 -0.91 19.36 -8.99
CA ARG A 304 0.48 19.66 -8.62
C ARG A 304 1.47 19.17 -9.68
N GLU A 305 1.16 18.09 -10.41
CA GLU A 305 2.09 17.48 -11.38
C GLU A 305 2.64 18.47 -12.41
N GLY A 306 1.86 19.47 -12.83
CA GLY A 306 2.28 20.49 -13.79
C GLY A 306 3.27 21.54 -13.27
N VAL A 307 3.51 21.59 -11.95
CA VAL A 307 4.42 22.55 -11.29
C VAL A 307 5.42 21.86 -10.36
N LEU A 308 5.53 20.52 -10.43
CA LEU A 308 6.50 19.79 -9.61
C LEU A 308 7.92 20.06 -10.11
N GLU A 309 8.80 20.30 -9.15
CA GLU A 309 10.25 20.37 -9.35
C GLU A 309 10.94 19.42 -8.36
N SER A 310 12.06 18.83 -8.77
CA SER A 310 12.81 17.88 -7.96
C SER A 310 14.30 17.98 -8.25
N ASP A 311 15.08 18.31 -7.23
CA ASP A 311 16.56 18.29 -7.32
C ASP A 311 17.13 16.88 -7.46
N LEU A 312 16.38 15.88 -6.96
CA LEU A 312 16.78 14.47 -6.97
C LEU A 312 16.51 13.81 -8.32
N PHE A 313 15.32 14.01 -8.89
CA PHE A 313 14.94 13.43 -10.18
C PHE A 313 15.31 14.29 -11.38
N LYS A 314 15.37 15.62 -11.23
CA LYS A 314 15.67 16.56 -12.32
C LYS A 314 14.77 16.28 -13.54
N GLU A 315 15.37 15.95 -14.69
CA GLU A 315 14.65 15.64 -15.93
C GLU A 315 13.88 14.32 -15.86
N ASP A 316 14.32 13.36 -15.02
CA ASP A 316 13.65 12.07 -14.84
C ASP A 316 12.34 12.18 -14.05
N LEU A 317 12.04 13.35 -13.47
CA LEU A 317 10.78 13.58 -12.76
C LEU A 317 9.58 13.28 -13.67
N ALA A 318 9.66 13.64 -14.96
CA ALA A 318 8.61 13.37 -15.93
C ALA A 318 8.32 11.87 -16.10
N LYS A 319 9.32 11.00 -15.93
CA LYS A 319 9.16 9.53 -16.00
C LYS A 319 8.43 8.95 -14.78
N THR A 320 8.34 9.71 -13.70
CA THR A 320 7.63 9.31 -12.47
C THR A 320 6.14 9.66 -12.50
N LEU A 321 5.69 10.39 -13.53
CA LEU A 321 4.31 10.84 -13.70
C LEU A 321 3.48 9.84 -14.54
N PRO A 322 2.16 9.75 -14.31
CA PRO A 322 1.43 10.37 -13.21
C PRO A 322 1.82 9.75 -11.85
N VAL A 323 1.83 10.55 -10.78
CA VAL A 323 2.22 10.10 -9.43
C VAL A 323 1.31 8.97 -8.99
N ILE A 324 0.00 9.15 -9.12
CA ILE A 324 -1.01 8.12 -8.85
C ILE A 324 -1.29 7.36 -10.14
N GLU A 325 -1.07 6.04 -10.12
CA GLU A 325 -1.40 5.15 -11.24
C GLU A 325 -2.93 5.12 -11.45
N THR A 326 -3.39 4.95 -12.69
CA THR A 326 -4.81 5.11 -13.06
C THR A 326 -5.74 4.02 -12.51
N GLU A 327 -5.24 2.80 -12.33
CA GLU A 327 -6.04 1.60 -12.03
C GLU A 327 -5.70 1.02 -10.64
N VAL A 328 -5.70 1.87 -9.60
CA VAL A 328 -5.36 1.48 -8.22
C VAL A 328 -6.49 1.78 -7.25
N SER A 329 -6.57 0.99 -6.17
CA SER A 329 -7.46 1.25 -5.04
C SER A 329 -7.07 2.54 -4.31
N ASP A 330 -7.92 3.00 -3.40
CA ASP A 330 -7.62 4.13 -2.50
C ASP A 330 -6.28 3.96 -1.75
N SER A 331 -6.03 2.74 -1.28
CA SER A 331 -4.83 2.31 -0.57
C SER A 331 -3.61 2.33 -1.49
N GLY A 332 -3.79 1.88 -2.74
CA GLY A 332 -2.75 1.98 -3.77
C GLY A 332 -2.43 3.42 -4.16
N SER A 333 -3.45 4.31 -4.23
CA SER A 333 -3.24 5.74 -4.46
C SER A 333 -2.44 6.38 -3.32
N PHE A 334 -2.75 6.03 -2.07
CA PHE A 334 -1.98 6.49 -0.91
C PHE A 334 -0.53 6.01 -0.98
N ASP A 335 -0.31 4.71 -1.23
CA ASP A 335 1.04 4.12 -1.31
C ASP A 335 1.88 4.76 -2.43
N ASN A 336 1.27 5.09 -3.58
CA ASN A 336 1.92 5.79 -4.68
C ASN A 336 2.43 7.19 -4.27
N VAL A 337 1.61 7.96 -3.55
CA VAL A 337 2.00 9.28 -3.07
C VAL A 337 3.05 9.17 -1.95
N LEU A 338 2.88 8.23 -1.03
CA LEU A 338 3.84 7.96 0.04
C LEU A 338 5.23 7.67 -0.54
N GLU A 339 5.29 6.75 -1.49
CA GLU A 339 6.53 6.37 -2.16
C GLU A 339 7.13 7.54 -2.95
N PHE A 340 6.32 8.31 -3.68
CA PHE A 340 6.79 9.48 -4.42
C PHE A 340 7.44 10.51 -3.48
N LEU A 341 6.82 10.80 -2.33
CA LEU A 341 7.39 11.70 -1.33
C LEU A 341 8.72 11.19 -0.79
N MET A 342 8.83 9.88 -0.54
CA MET A 342 10.05 9.26 -0.04
C MET A 342 11.19 9.32 -1.06
N MET A 343 10.91 8.92 -2.30
CA MET A 343 11.92 8.94 -3.37
C MET A 343 12.34 10.37 -3.71
N ASN A 344 11.46 11.34 -3.50
CA ASN A 344 11.73 12.77 -3.60
C ASN A 344 12.32 13.41 -2.32
N GLY A 345 12.86 12.60 -1.41
CA GLY A 345 13.76 13.06 -0.34
C GLY A 345 13.15 13.17 1.06
N ARG A 346 11.85 12.90 1.24
CA ARG A 346 11.25 12.86 2.58
C ARG A 346 11.52 11.53 3.27
N THR A 347 11.59 11.56 4.59
CA THR A 347 11.63 10.31 5.37
C THR A 347 10.25 9.65 5.41
N LEU A 348 10.20 8.34 5.66
CA LEU A 348 8.92 7.60 5.80
C LEU A 348 8.00 8.22 6.86
N GLN A 349 8.56 8.59 8.01
CA GLN A 349 7.83 9.19 9.12
C GLN A 349 7.26 10.56 8.74
N GLU A 350 8.07 11.41 8.11
CA GLU A 350 7.64 12.74 7.68
C GLU A 350 6.52 12.64 6.66
N ALA A 351 6.67 11.78 5.64
CA ALA A 351 5.64 11.57 4.63
C ALA A 351 4.32 11.07 5.25
N VAL A 352 4.38 10.12 6.19
CA VAL A 352 3.18 9.66 6.93
C VAL A 352 2.57 10.79 7.77
N LEU A 353 3.36 11.59 8.48
CA LEU A 353 2.86 12.72 9.28
C LEU A 353 2.22 13.82 8.42
N MET A 354 2.71 14.02 7.20
CA MET A 354 2.13 14.94 6.22
C MET A 354 0.81 14.42 5.66
N MET A 355 0.74 13.14 5.30
CA MET A 355 -0.44 12.54 4.67
C MET A 355 -1.56 12.26 5.68
N VAL A 356 -1.21 11.89 6.91
CA VAL A 356 -2.14 11.57 8.01
C VAL A 356 -1.84 12.45 9.24
N PRO A 357 -2.10 13.76 9.15
CA PRO A 357 -1.80 14.68 10.24
C PRO A 357 -2.75 14.50 11.42
N GLU A 358 -2.25 14.80 12.62
CA GLU A 358 -3.05 14.86 13.84
C GLU A 358 -4.16 15.92 13.75
N ALA A 359 -5.17 15.83 14.62
CA ALA A 359 -6.11 16.92 14.82
C ALA A 359 -5.44 18.03 15.63
N TRP A 360 -4.86 19.02 14.95
CA TRP A 360 -3.99 20.04 15.57
C TRP A 360 -4.67 21.39 15.86
N GLN A 361 -5.64 21.80 15.03
CA GLN A 361 -6.18 23.18 15.02
C GLN A 361 -6.75 23.66 16.36
N ASN A 362 -7.41 22.77 17.11
CA ASN A 362 -8.08 23.10 18.37
C ASN A 362 -7.47 22.37 19.57
N ASP A 363 -6.25 21.84 19.46
CA ASP A 363 -5.60 21.12 20.56
C ASP A 363 -4.93 22.10 21.53
N ALA A 364 -5.52 22.29 22.71
CA ALA A 364 -4.97 23.14 23.76
C ALA A 364 -3.71 22.57 24.42
N ASN A 365 -3.42 21.27 24.26
CA ASN A 365 -2.27 20.60 24.88
C ASN A 365 -1.09 20.43 23.91
N MET A 366 -1.28 20.73 22.63
CA MET A 366 -0.23 20.67 21.62
C MET A 366 0.68 21.91 21.71
N SER A 367 2.00 21.70 21.66
CA SER A 367 2.97 22.78 21.69
C SER A 367 2.86 23.66 20.44
N ASP A 368 3.27 24.92 20.56
CA ASP A 368 3.18 25.88 19.46
C ASP A 368 4.05 25.47 18.28
N GLU A 369 5.24 24.90 18.52
CA GLU A 369 6.12 24.41 17.46
C GLU A 369 5.46 23.28 16.66
N LYS A 370 4.76 22.38 17.35
CA LYS A 370 4.06 21.26 16.71
C LYS A 370 2.81 21.73 15.95
N LYS A 371 2.12 22.76 16.45
CA LYS A 371 1.02 23.41 15.70
C LYS A 371 1.54 24.07 14.43
N ALA A 372 2.62 24.85 14.53
CA ALA A 372 3.25 25.51 13.39
C ALA A 372 3.69 24.51 12.32
N PHE A 373 4.28 23.38 12.74
CA PHE A 373 4.62 22.27 11.84
C PHE A 373 3.39 21.77 11.05
N TYR A 374 2.30 21.43 11.73
CA TYR A 374 1.11 20.92 11.04
C TYR A 374 0.38 21.99 10.22
N GLU A 375 0.37 23.23 10.68
CA GLU A 375 -0.20 24.36 9.94
C GLU A 375 0.56 24.59 8.63
N TYR A 376 1.89 24.60 8.68
CA TYR A 376 2.74 24.68 7.50
C TYR A 376 2.39 23.56 6.51
N PHE A 377 2.38 22.31 6.95
CA PHE A 377 2.09 21.18 6.06
C PHE A 377 0.65 21.14 5.54
N SER A 378 -0.30 21.73 6.27
CA SER A 378 -1.69 21.87 5.79
C SER A 378 -1.82 22.77 4.55
N ASN A 379 -0.85 23.67 4.33
CA ASN A 379 -0.76 24.49 3.11
C ASN A 379 -0.09 23.73 1.94
N VAL A 380 0.61 22.63 2.22
CA VAL A 380 1.36 21.85 1.22
C VAL A 380 0.55 20.64 0.74
N MET A 381 -0.03 19.89 1.68
CA MET A 381 -0.71 18.63 1.45
C MET A 381 -2.03 18.59 2.23
N GLU A 382 -3.12 18.32 1.52
CA GLU A 382 -4.40 18.01 2.14
C GLU A 382 -4.37 16.62 2.83
N PRO A 383 -5.05 16.45 3.98
CA PRO A 383 -5.10 15.16 4.66
C PRO A 383 -5.75 14.06 3.81
N TRP A 384 -5.13 12.89 3.81
CA TRP A 384 -5.70 11.65 3.29
C TRP A 384 -6.59 11.03 4.35
N ASP A 385 -7.81 11.56 4.47
CA ASP A 385 -8.73 11.32 5.58
C ASP A 385 -9.73 10.18 5.29
N GLY A 386 -10.25 9.61 6.37
CA GLY A 386 -11.14 8.45 6.37
C GLY A 386 -10.78 7.47 7.49
N PRO A 387 -11.64 6.49 7.79
CA PRO A 387 -11.32 5.47 8.80
C PRO A 387 -10.07 4.70 8.37
N ALA A 388 -8.97 4.77 9.11
CA ALA A 388 -7.72 4.17 8.68
C ALA A 388 -6.90 3.61 9.84
N SER A 389 -6.39 2.40 9.65
CA SER A 389 -5.23 1.88 10.37
C SER A 389 -4.20 1.50 9.33
N ILE A 390 -3.11 2.28 9.27
CA ILE A 390 -2.06 2.13 8.26
C ILE A 390 -0.83 1.57 8.97
N ALA A 391 -0.42 0.36 8.60
CA ALA A 391 0.89 -0.17 8.91
C ALA A 391 1.84 0.18 7.76
N PHE A 392 3.09 0.54 8.05
CA PHE A 392 4.03 1.01 7.04
C PHE A 392 5.48 0.64 7.35
N THR A 393 6.29 0.46 6.32
CA THR A 393 7.71 0.11 6.44
C THR A 393 8.51 0.42 5.18
N ASP A 394 9.76 0.83 5.36
CA ASP A 394 10.79 0.94 4.31
C ASP A 394 11.89 -0.14 4.46
N GLY A 395 11.66 -1.12 5.35
CA GLY A 395 12.62 -2.15 5.74
C GLY A 395 13.59 -1.74 6.86
N ARG A 396 13.77 -0.45 7.14
CA ARG A 396 14.52 0.06 8.31
C ARG A 396 13.59 0.37 9.48
N TYR A 397 12.45 0.95 9.19
CA TYR A 397 11.40 1.24 10.15
C TYR A 397 10.20 0.35 9.89
N ILE A 398 9.49 -0.06 10.94
CA ILE A 398 8.14 -0.59 10.86
C ILE A 398 7.28 0.18 11.83
N GLY A 399 6.13 0.63 11.38
CA GLY A 399 5.26 1.45 12.21
C GLY A 399 3.80 1.29 11.85
N ALA A 400 2.97 1.96 12.64
CA ALA A 400 1.57 2.15 12.32
C ALA A 400 1.02 3.45 12.89
N VAL A 401 0.06 4.01 12.17
CA VAL A 401 -0.75 5.16 12.56
C VAL A 401 -2.22 4.82 12.42
N LEU A 402 -3.03 5.50 13.23
CA LEU A 402 -4.47 5.57 13.02
C LEU A 402 -4.83 6.90 12.37
N ASP A 403 -5.99 6.94 11.73
CA ASP A 403 -6.61 8.19 11.34
C ASP A 403 -6.80 9.11 12.55
N ARG A 404 -7.02 10.40 12.27
CA ARG A 404 -7.17 11.44 13.30
C ARG A 404 -8.28 11.19 14.32
N ASN A 405 -9.28 10.38 13.98
CA ASN A 405 -10.39 10.02 14.87
C ASN A 405 -10.23 8.61 15.47
N GLY A 406 -9.25 7.82 15.01
CA GLY A 406 -8.99 6.46 15.46
C GLY A 406 -10.17 5.52 15.26
N LEU A 407 -10.73 5.53 14.04
CA LEU A 407 -11.95 4.80 13.69
C LEU A 407 -11.70 3.30 13.46
N ARG A 408 -10.44 2.87 13.36
CA ARG A 408 -10.04 1.47 13.18
C ARG A 408 -9.24 0.96 14.38
N PRO A 409 -9.45 -0.30 14.80
CA PRO A 409 -8.73 -0.87 15.93
C PRO A 409 -7.30 -1.27 15.53
N SER A 410 -6.34 -0.98 16.39
CA SER A 410 -4.99 -1.56 16.32
C SER A 410 -4.42 -1.78 17.72
N ARG A 411 -3.93 -2.99 17.97
CA ARG A 411 -3.42 -3.45 19.27
C ARG A 411 -2.05 -4.04 19.10
N TYR A 412 -1.22 -3.92 20.12
CA TYR A 412 0.13 -4.44 20.08
C TYR A 412 0.53 -5.16 21.37
N TYR A 413 1.46 -6.09 21.20
CA TYR A 413 2.18 -6.79 22.24
C TYR A 413 3.68 -6.51 22.06
N LEU A 414 4.34 -6.17 23.15
CA LEU A 414 5.78 -6.25 23.28
C LEU A 414 6.09 -7.45 24.16
N THR A 415 7.10 -8.21 23.79
CA THR A 415 7.48 -9.44 24.47
C THR A 415 8.87 -9.33 25.11
N HIS A 416 9.19 -10.22 26.04
CA HIS A 416 10.50 -10.23 26.70
C HIS A 416 11.62 -10.72 25.78
N ASP A 417 11.29 -11.50 24.75
CA ASP A 417 12.19 -11.85 23.64
C ASP A 417 12.25 -10.79 22.53
N GLU A 418 11.82 -9.55 22.82
CA GLU A 418 12.00 -8.38 21.95
C GLU A 418 11.24 -8.47 20.60
N ARG A 419 10.16 -9.25 20.55
CA ARG A 419 9.20 -9.22 19.45
C ARG A 419 8.13 -8.13 19.67
N VAL A 420 7.80 -7.45 18.59
CA VAL A 420 6.59 -6.63 18.45
C VAL A 420 5.59 -7.41 17.62
N ILE A 421 4.36 -7.50 18.12
CA ILE A 421 3.22 -8.09 17.40
C ILE A 421 2.13 -7.04 17.40
N MET A 422 1.77 -6.50 16.24
CA MET A 422 0.69 -5.54 16.07
C MET A 422 -0.37 -6.13 15.15
N ALA A 423 -1.64 -6.02 15.51
CA ALA A 423 -2.74 -6.40 14.62
C ALA A 423 -4.01 -5.62 14.92
N SER A 424 -4.96 -5.68 13.99
CA SER A 424 -6.31 -5.14 14.19
C SER A 424 -7.08 -5.86 15.33
N GLU A 425 -6.67 -7.08 15.69
CA GLU A 425 -7.26 -7.91 16.73
C GLU A 425 -6.25 -8.46 17.74
N VAL A 426 -6.75 -9.04 18.83
CA VAL A 426 -5.96 -9.80 19.81
C VAL A 426 -6.07 -11.29 19.54
N GLY A 427 -5.09 -12.09 19.99
CA GLY A 427 -5.15 -13.56 19.88
C GLY A 427 -4.80 -14.12 18.50
N VAL A 428 -4.25 -13.28 17.62
CA VAL A 428 -3.82 -13.66 16.27
C VAL A 428 -2.46 -14.37 16.24
N VAL A 429 -1.72 -14.40 17.34
CA VAL A 429 -0.48 -15.15 17.51
C VAL A 429 -0.46 -15.67 18.94
N ASP A 430 -0.04 -16.92 19.13
CA ASP A 430 0.11 -17.48 20.46
C ASP A 430 1.37 -16.94 21.13
N VAL A 431 1.18 -16.23 22.24
CA VAL A 431 2.27 -15.69 23.05
C VAL A 431 2.05 -16.15 24.48
N ALA A 432 3.05 -16.83 25.05
CA ALA A 432 3.01 -17.25 26.44
C ALA A 432 2.84 -16.03 27.36
N ASN A 433 1.92 -16.12 28.34
CA ASN A 433 1.54 -14.96 29.16
C ASN A 433 2.72 -14.37 29.95
N ASP A 434 3.67 -15.19 30.35
CA ASP A 434 4.92 -14.82 31.04
C ASP A 434 5.95 -14.16 30.12
N ASN A 435 5.84 -14.35 28.80
CA ASN A 435 6.66 -13.67 27.81
C ASN A 435 6.11 -12.28 27.41
N ILE A 436 4.93 -11.88 27.91
CA ILE A 436 4.33 -10.59 27.53
C ILE A 436 4.88 -9.47 28.44
N LYS A 437 5.69 -8.58 27.84
CA LYS A 437 6.28 -7.40 28.49
C LYS A 437 5.26 -6.25 28.58
N THR A 438 4.57 -5.96 27.49
CA THR A 438 3.57 -4.87 27.42
C THR A 438 2.42 -5.24 26.49
N LYS A 439 1.19 -4.87 26.87
CA LYS A 439 0.01 -4.89 25.97
C LYS A 439 -0.49 -3.46 25.80
N GLY A 440 -0.77 -3.05 24.58
CA GLY A 440 -1.25 -1.70 24.29
C GLY A 440 -2.20 -1.63 23.11
N ARG A 441 -2.69 -0.42 22.86
CA ARG A 441 -3.46 -0.06 21.67
C ARG A 441 -2.91 1.22 21.07
N LEU A 442 -2.98 1.34 19.76
CA LEU A 442 -2.71 2.62 19.09
C LEU A 442 -3.79 3.63 19.50
N ARG A 443 -3.43 4.90 19.51
CA ARG A 443 -4.32 6.01 19.84
C ARG A 443 -4.38 6.97 18.65
N PRO A 444 -5.52 7.62 18.40
CA PRO A 444 -5.62 8.64 17.37
C PRO A 444 -4.49 9.65 17.51
N GLY A 445 -3.90 10.00 16.37
CA GLY A 445 -2.78 10.93 16.29
C GLY A 445 -1.43 10.39 16.78
N LYS A 446 -1.33 9.24 17.44
CA LYS A 446 -0.05 8.66 17.88
C LYS A 446 0.56 7.75 16.82
N MET A 447 1.86 7.89 16.58
CA MET A 447 2.68 7.02 15.73
C MET A 447 3.34 5.94 16.60
N PHE A 448 3.10 4.68 16.24
CA PHE A 448 3.87 3.56 16.75
C PHE A 448 5.01 3.28 15.77
N LEU A 449 6.27 3.22 16.21
CA LEU A 449 7.41 3.12 15.29
C LEU A 449 8.60 2.38 15.91
N VAL A 450 9.08 1.34 15.26
CA VAL A 450 10.33 0.63 15.60
C VAL A 450 11.42 1.04 14.61
N ASP A 451 12.60 1.37 15.12
CA ASP A 451 13.82 1.60 14.33
C ASP A 451 14.74 0.38 14.47
N PHE A 452 14.92 -0.39 13.40
CA PHE A 452 15.76 -1.60 13.45
C PHE A 452 17.25 -1.30 13.53
N GLU A 453 17.71 -0.14 13.06
CA GLU A 453 19.12 0.25 13.16
C GLU A 453 19.48 0.61 14.61
N LYS A 454 18.61 1.36 15.30
CA LYS A 454 18.78 1.67 16.73
C LYS A 454 18.37 0.49 17.62
N GLY A 455 17.54 -0.41 17.08
CA GLY A 455 16.98 -1.54 17.79
C GLY A 455 16.06 -1.10 18.93
N GLU A 456 15.19 -0.12 18.71
CA GLU A 456 14.30 0.39 19.75
C GLU A 456 12.90 0.77 19.21
N LEU A 457 11.92 0.75 20.12
CA LEU A 457 10.63 1.40 19.90
C LEU A 457 10.81 2.89 20.18
N LEU A 458 10.53 3.72 19.18
CA LEU A 458 10.66 5.17 19.27
C LEU A 458 9.46 5.79 19.98
N ASP A 459 9.75 6.81 20.79
CA ASP A 459 8.72 7.60 21.47
C ASP A 459 8.08 8.60 20.50
N ASP A 460 6.75 8.63 20.48
CA ASP A 460 5.96 9.47 19.59
C ASP A 460 6.23 10.97 19.74
N GLU A 461 6.35 11.46 20.98
CA GLU A 461 6.59 12.88 21.24
C GLU A 461 7.99 13.26 20.77
N ARG A 462 8.97 12.37 20.94
CA ARG A 462 10.32 12.58 20.40
C ARG A 462 10.30 12.67 18.88
N ILE A 463 9.67 11.71 18.18
CA ILE A 463 9.60 11.71 16.71
C ILE A 463 9.05 13.06 16.21
N LYS A 464 7.92 13.49 16.75
CA LYS A 464 7.23 14.70 16.28
C LYS A 464 7.92 15.98 16.71
N SER A 465 8.49 16.01 17.92
CA SER A 465 9.29 17.16 18.35
C SER A 465 10.53 17.33 17.49
N ASP A 466 11.16 16.24 17.02
CA ASP A 466 12.35 16.32 16.17
C ASP A 466 11.95 16.94 14.80
N PHE A 467 10.84 16.50 14.20
CA PHE A 467 10.32 17.10 12.96
C PHE A 467 9.84 18.55 13.13
N ALA A 468 9.10 18.85 14.19
CA ALA A 468 8.59 20.19 14.46
C ALA A 468 9.71 21.23 14.68
N LYS A 469 10.92 20.79 15.05
CA LYS A 469 12.10 21.64 15.26
C LYS A 469 13.07 21.64 14.08
N GLN A 470 12.78 20.87 13.02
CA GLN A 470 13.69 20.74 11.89
C GLN A 470 13.84 22.04 11.10
N ASN A 471 12.76 22.84 11.06
CA ASN A 471 12.71 24.12 10.34
C ASN A 471 11.98 25.18 11.18
N PRO A 472 12.20 26.49 10.91
CA PRO A 472 11.52 27.58 11.59
C PRO A 472 10.09 27.78 11.06
N TYR A 473 9.21 26.79 11.27
CA TYR A 473 7.87 26.79 10.69
C TYR A 473 7.02 28.00 11.11
N GLN A 474 7.13 28.43 12.37
CA GLN A 474 6.38 29.61 12.85
C GLN A 474 6.83 30.89 12.13
N ASP A 475 8.14 31.09 12.00
CA ASP A 475 8.68 32.27 11.31
C ASP A 475 8.21 32.31 9.84
N TRP A 476 8.18 31.17 9.16
CA TRP A 476 7.65 31.08 7.80
C TRP A 476 6.17 31.40 7.71
N LEU A 477 5.36 30.92 8.65
CA LEU A 477 3.93 31.21 8.70
C LEU A 477 3.68 32.71 8.93
N ASP A 478 4.38 33.31 9.89
CA ASP A 478 4.27 34.72 10.24
C ASP A 478 4.69 35.64 9.08
N GLU A 479 5.71 35.26 8.32
CA GLU A 479 6.24 36.07 7.22
C GLU A 479 5.50 35.90 5.89
N GLN A 480 4.93 34.71 5.64
CA GLN A 480 4.41 34.34 4.31
C GLN A 480 2.89 34.12 4.26
N THR A 481 2.21 34.13 5.40
CA THR A 481 0.74 33.98 5.47
C THR A 481 0.10 35.36 5.65
N ILE A 482 -1.01 35.60 4.94
CA ILE A 482 -1.84 36.79 5.13
C ILE A 482 -3.25 36.32 5.49
N HIS A 483 -3.73 36.69 6.68
CA HIS A 483 -5.12 36.41 7.02
C HIS A 483 -6.03 37.46 6.41
N LEU A 484 -7.13 37.04 5.79
CA LEU A 484 -8.11 37.97 5.19
C LEU A 484 -8.63 39.01 6.20
N SER A 485 -8.68 38.67 7.49
CA SER A 485 -9.04 39.58 8.59
C SER A 485 -8.07 40.75 8.80
N GLU A 486 -6.83 40.64 8.34
CA GLU A 486 -5.79 41.68 8.45
C GLU A 486 -5.86 42.67 7.28
N LEU A 487 -6.57 42.31 6.21
CA LEU A 487 -6.78 43.18 5.06
C LEU A 487 -7.88 44.20 5.38
N HIS A 488 -7.48 45.40 5.78
CA HIS A 488 -8.39 46.54 5.92
C HIS A 488 -8.82 47.04 4.54
N CYS A 489 -10.07 46.80 4.14
CA CYS A 489 -10.66 47.52 3.00
C CYS A 489 -10.83 48.99 3.39
N GLU A 490 -10.08 49.90 2.75
CA GLU A 490 -10.48 51.31 2.71
C GLU A 490 -11.84 51.40 2.01
N THR A 491 -12.91 51.65 2.76
CA THR A 491 -14.21 52.02 2.19
C THR A 491 -14.07 53.35 1.46
N ARG A 492 -13.68 53.33 0.18
CA ARG A 492 -13.89 54.49 -0.70
C ARG A 492 -15.39 54.60 -0.93
N HIS A 493 -16.02 55.59 -0.30
CA HIS A 493 -17.36 56.02 -0.65
C HIS A 493 -17.36 56.53 -2.10
N MET A 494 -17.55 55.64 -3.08
CA MET A 494 -17.92 56.05 -4.42
C MET A 494 -19.38 56.51 -4.39
N ALA A 495 -19.56 57.82 -4.16
CA ALA A 495 -20.86 58.46 -4.35
C ALA A 495 -21.19 58.42 -5.86
N PHE A 496 -22.04 57.48 -6.27
CA PHE A 496 -22.68 57.56 -7.57
C PHE A 496 -23.72 58.68 -7.52
N ILE A 497 -23.37 59.84 -8.09
CA ILE A 497 -24.36 60.89 -8.38
C ILE A 497 -25.16 60.39 -9.58
N LEU A 498 -26.33 59.82 -9.32
CA LEU A 498 -27.38 59.69 -10.33
C LEU A 498 -27.90 61.10 -10.65
N LYS A 499 -27.44 61.69 -11.74
CA LYS A 499 -28.13 62.83 -12.36
C LYS A 499 -29.47 62.32 -12.91
N ARG A 500 -30.57 62.86 -12.38
CA ARG A 500 -31.92 62.69 -12.92
C ARG A 500 -32.06 63.30 -14.30
#